data_AF-A0A8T2PDG0-F1
#
_entry.id   AF-A0A8T2PDG0-F1
#
_cell.length_a   1.000
_cell.length_b   1.000
_cell.length_c   1.000
_cell.angle_alpha   90.00
_cell.angle_beta   90.00
_cell.angle_gamma   90.00
#
_symmetry.space_group_name_H-M   'P 1'
#
loop_
_entity.id
_entity.type
_entity.pdbx_description
1 polymer ?
#
loop_
_entity_poly.entity_id
_entity_poly.type
_entity_poly.pdbx_seq_one_letter_code
_entity_poly.pdbx_strand_id
1 'polypeptide(L)'
;YAGPCSQKVDYRFRLNWGSYLSSTEKIIVASFDGRGSGYQGDKILHAIYQRLGTYEVEDQISAVRKFIDMGFIDKERIAIWGWSYGGYVTSMALGAGTGLFKCGIAVAPVAKWEYYDSFYTERYMSRPSENAESYKNSTVTSRVKNFKSVDYLLVHGTADGEC
;
A
#
# COMPACT_ATOMS: atom_id res chain seq x y z
N TYR A 1 -2.17 4.93 1.37
CA TYR A 1 -3.17 4.09 2.07
C TYR A 1 -3.74 3.09 1.08
N ALA A 2 -4.45 3.56 0.03
CA ALA A 2 -4.93 2.71 -1.07
C ALA A 2 -5.88 1.58 -0.64
N GLY A 3 -6.50 1.71 0.54
CA GLY A 3 -7.54 0.78 0.96
C GLY A 3 -8.83 0.95 0.16
N PRO A 4 -9.65 -0.11 0.05
CA PRO A 4 -10.97 -0.05 -0.54
C PRO A 4 -11.80 1.13 -0.02
N CYS A 5 -12.54 1.79 -0.91
CA CYS A 5 -13.42 2.93 -0.60
C CYS A 5 -12.71 4.19 -0.05
N SER A 6 -11.37 4.20 0.05
CA SER A 6 -10.64 5.35 0.59
C SER A 6 -10.35 6.41 -0.47
N GLN A 7 -10.06 7.64 -0.03
CA GLN A 7 -9.55 8.72 -0.87
C GLN A 7 -8.52 9.52 -0.08
N LYS A 8 -7.33 9.69 -0.65
CA LYS A 8 -6.25 10.47 -0.06
C LYS A 8 -6.03 11.80 -0.79
N VAL A 9 -6.30 11.84 -2.09
CA VAL A 9 -6.09 12.99 -2.97
C VAL A 9 -7.38 13.78 -3.08
N ASP A 10 -7.42 14.92 -2.41
CA ASP A 10 -8.53 15.87 -2.45
C ASP A 10 -8.01 17.31 -2.22
N TYR A 11 -8.91 18.29 -2.28
CA TYR A 11 -8.58 19.71 -2.09
C TYR A 11 -8.53 20.16 -0.63
N ARG A 12 -8.58 19.24 0.36
CA ARG A 12 -8.59 19.61 1.78
C ARG A 12 -7.19 19.99 2.25
N PHE A 13 -7.08 21.12 2.93
CA PHE A 13 -5.86 21.54 3.60
C PHE A 13 -5.51 20.61 4.77
N ARG A 14 -4.26 20.16 4.83
CA ARG A 14 -3.74 19.32 5.92
C ARG A 14 -2.28 19.67 6.20
N LEU A 15 -1.95 19.88 7.47
CA LEU A 15 -0.57 19.84 7.96
C LEU A 15 -0.34 18.49 8.61
N ASN A 16 0.70 17.78 8.19
CA ASN A 16 1.07 16.47 8.73
C ASN A 16 2.56 16.21 8.55
N TRP A 17 3.00 15.00 8.89
CA TRP A 17 4.40 14.60 8.74
C TRP A 17 4.95 14.80 7.31
N GLY A 18 4.15 14.58 6.28
CA GLY A 18 4.53 14.84 4.89
C GLY A 18 4.82 16.33 4.62
N SER A 19 4.11 17.25 5.27
CA SER A 19 4.39 18.68 5.18
C SER A 19 5.81 18.98 5.70
N TYR A 20 6.16 18.44 6.87
CA TYR A 20 7.51 18.56 7.45
C TYR A 20 8.60 17.97 6.54
N LEU A 21 8.39 16.76 6.01
CA LEU A 21 9.34 16.11 5.10
C LEU A 21 9.61 16.98 3.87
N SER A 22 8.58 17.61 3.32
CA SER A 22 8.72 18.49 2.16
C SER A 22 9.37 19.84 2.48
N SER A 23 9.00 20.47 3.60
CA SER A 23 9.47 21.81 3.94
C SER A 23 10.89 21.84 4.50
N THR A 24 11.25 20.83 5.29
CA THR A 24 12.47 20.83 6.10
C THR A 24 13.49 19.83 5.55
N GLU A 25 13.06 18.59 5.31
CA GLU A 25 13.93 17.50 4.86
C GLU A 25 14.16 17.49 3.34
N LYS A 26 13.48 18.39 2.60
CA LYS A 26 13.58 18.54 1.14
C LYS A 26 13.24 17.24 0.39
N ILE A 27 12.23 16.51 0.88
CA ILE A 27 11.73 15.27 0.28
C ILE A 27 10.44 15.55 -0.48
N ILE A 28 10.34 15.04 -1.71
CA ILE A 28 9.09 15.07 -2.48
C ILE A 28 8.15 14.00 -1.90
N VAL A 29 7.00 14.44 -1.39
CA VAL A 29 5.95 13.56 -0.88
C VAL A 29 4.80 13.52 -1.86
N ALA A 30 4.44 12.32 -2.33
CA ALA A 30 3.34 12.11 -3.26
C ALA A 30 2.28 11.18 -2.67
N SER A 31 1.05 11.30 -3.16
CA SER A 31 -0.04 10.37 -2.90
C SER A 31 -0.80 10.14 -4.19
N PHE A 32 -1.21 8.89 -4.43
CA PHE A 32 -1.92 8.50 -5.63
C PHE A 32 -3.10 7.61 -5.24
N ASP A 33 -4.30 8.02 -5.67
CA ASP A 33 -5.52 7.21 -5.57
C ASP A 33 -5.73 6.48 -6.90
N GLY A 34 -5.76 5.15 -6.83
CA GLY A 34 -5.87 4.26 -7.99
C GLY A 34 -7.11 3.39 -7.92
N ARG A 35 -7.03 2.19 -8.50
CA ARG A 35 -8.07 1.17 -8.41
C ARG A 35 -8.30 0.79 -6.95
N GLY A 36 -9.56 0.66 -6.56
CA GLY A 36 -10.00 0.46 -5.19
C GLY A 36 -10.35 1.74 -4.42
N SER A 37 -9.86 2.89 -4.86
CA SER A 37 -10.23 4.18 -4.25
C SER A 37 -11.69 4.55 -4.53
N GLY A 38 -12.27 5.32 -3.61
CA GLY A 38 -13.64 5.83 -3.71
C GLY A 38 -13.79 7.01 -4.68
N TYR A 39 -15.03 7.48 -4.83
CA TYR A 39 -15.38 8.72 -5.57
C TYR A 39 -15.04 8.75 -7.08
N GLN A 40 -14.74 7.59 -7.68
CA GLN A 40 -14.43 7.48 -9.12
C GLN A 40 -15.32 6.45 -9.86
N GLY A 41 -16.43 6.05 -9.22
CA GLY A 41 -17.40 5.09 -9.75
C GLY A 41 -17.03 3.62 -9.57
N ASP A 42 -18.02 2.75 -9.74
CA ASP A 42 -17.95 1.32 -9.40
C ASP A 42 -16.86 0.57 -10.15
N LYS A 43 -16.55 0.98 -11.40
CA LYS A 43 -15.50 0.34 -12.18
C LYS A 43 -14.13 0.47 -11.52
N ILE A 44 -13.81 1.64 -10.97
CA ILE A 44 -12.54 1.88 -10.27
C ILE A 44 -12.61 1.24 -8.88
N LEU A 45 -13.73 1.40 -8.17
CA LEU A 45 -13.92 0.89 -6.83
C LEU A 45 -13.82 -0.64 -6.75
N HIS A 46 -14.56 -1.36 -7.61
CA HIS A 46 -14.65 -2.82 -7.57
C HIS A 46 -13.53 -3.54 -8.31
N ALA A 47 -12.58 -2.81 -8.92
CA ALA A 47 -11.45 -3.41 -9.62
C ALA A 47 -10.63 -4.36 -8.72
N ILE A 48 -10.56 -4.07 -7.42
CA ILE A 48 -9.79 -4.85 -6.43
C ILE A 48 -10.59 -6.02 -5.81
N TYR A 49 -11.85 -6.21 -6.21
CA TYR A 49 -12.70 -7.26 -5.65
C TYR A 49 -12.09 -8.65 -5.89
N GLN A 50 -12.06 -9.45 -4.82
CA GLN A 50 -11.42 -10.76 -4.70
C GLN A 50 -9.91 -10.79 -4.93
N ARG A 51 -9.22 -9.64 -4.96
CA ARG A 51 -7.80 -9.55 -5.32
C ARG A 51 -7.05 -8.43 -4.60
N LEU A 52 -7.32 -8.22 -3.32
CA LEU A 52 -6.61 -7.22 -2.51
C LEU A 52 -5.09 -7.42 -2.58
N GLY A 53 -4.34 -6.31 -2.66
CA GLY A 53 -2.87 -6.31 -2.75
C GLY A 53 -2.32 -6.62 -4.13
N THR A 54 -3.15 -6.41 -5.17
CA THR A 54 -2.75 -6.57 -6.58
C THR A 54 -2.73 -5.21 -7.27
N TYR A 55 -3.88 -4.73 -7.73
CA TYR A 55 -4.00 -3.50 -8.49
C TYR A 55 -3.59 -2.26 -7.72
N GLU A 56 -3.81 -2.22 -6.40
CA GLU A 56 -3.36 -1.10 -5.57
C GLU A 56 -1.84 -1.00 -5.61
N VAL A 57 -1.15 -2.14 -5.55
CA VAL A 57 0.32 -2.24 -5.58
C VAL A 57 0.84 -1.90 -6.98
N GLU A 58 0.23 -2.43 -8.03
CA GLU A 58 0.55 -2.09 -9.42
C GLU A 58 0.42 -0.60 -9.71
N ASP A 59 -0.65 0.01 -9.20
CA ASP A 59 -0.96 1.42 -9.41
C ASP A 59 0.05 2.32 -8.70
N GLN A 60 0.47 1.98 -7.47
CA GLN A 60 1.56 2.71 -6.79
C GLN A 60 2.90 2.58 -7.55
N ILE A 61 3.25 1.38 -8.01
CA ILE A 61 4.46 1.14 -8.82
C ILE A 61 4.41 1.95 -10.12
N SER A 62 3.25 1.97 -10.78
CA SER A 62 3.05 2.70 -12.03
C SER A 62 3.13 4.21 -11.83
N ALA A 63 2.55 4.74 -10.75
CA ALA A 63 2.65 6.14 -10.38
C ALA A 63 4.11 6.55 -10.15
N VAL A 64 4.88 5.75 -9.40
CA VAL A 64 6.32 6.01 -9.17
C VAL A 64 7.11 6.03 -10.48
N ARG A 65 6.87 5.08 -11.39
CA ARG A 65 7.51 5.10 -12.72
C ARG A 65 7.19 6.39 -13.47
N LYS A 66 5.94 6.85 -13.43
CA LYS A 66 5.56 8.12 -14.04
C LYS A 66 6.22 9.32 -13.40
N PHE A 67 6.37 9.36 -12.07
CA PHE A 67 7.11 10.43 -11.41
C PHE A 67 8.59 10.44 -11.79
N ILE A 68 9.21 9.25 -11.94
CA ILE A 68 10.57 9.12 -12.45
C ILE A 68 10.70 9.68 -13.87
N ASP A 69 9.76 9.34 -14.76
CA ASP A 69 9.76 9.80 -16.15
C ASP A 69 9.64 11.33 -16.29
N MET A 70 9.08 12.02 -15.29
CA MET A 70 9.01 13.48 -15.27
C MET A 70 10.37 14.17 -15.03
N GLY A 71 11.42 13.41 -14.69
CA GLY A 71 12.81 13.89 -14.69
C GLY A 71 13.29 14.62 -13.43
N PHE A 72 12.46 14.75 -12.41
CA PHE A 72 12.80 15.44 -11.16
C PHE A 72 12.94 14.52 -9.93
N ILE A 73 12.79 13.21 -10.12
CA ILE A 73 12.92 12.20 -9.05
C ILE A 73 14.28 11.53 -9.12
N ASP A 74 14.97 11.48 -7.97
CA ASP A 74 16.17 10.67 -7.81
C ASP A 74 15.81 9.18 -7.68
N LYS A 75 16.17 8.39 -8.69
CA LYS A 75 15.83 6.95 -8.78
C LYS A 75 16.51 6.12 -7.69
N GLU A 76 17.60 6.61 -7.10
CA GLU A 76 18.33 5.91 -6.05
C GLU A 76 17.79 6.22 -4.65
N ARG A 77 16.80 7.12 -4.51
CA ARG A 77 16.27 7.56 -3.20
C ARG A 77 14.75 7.60 -3.19
N ILE A 78 14.12 6.46 -3.45
CA ILE A 78 12.66 6.31 -3.42
C ILE A 78 12.25 5.44 -2.24
N ALA A 79 11.36 5.99 -1.41
CA ALA A 79 10.78 5.31 -0.26
C ALA A 79 9.26 5.19 -0.40
N ILE A 80 8.67 4.19 0.25
CA ILE A 80 7.21 4.06 0.39
C ILE A 80 6.86 3.84 1.85
N TRP A 81 5.78 4.46 2.32
CA TRP A 81 5.30 4.24 3.68
C TRP A 81 3.79 4.22 3.77
N GLY A 82 3.27 3.54 4.79
CA GLY A 82 1.85 3.56 5.10
C GLY A 82 1.49 2.89 6.42
N TRP A 83 0.27 3.18 6.86
CA TRP A 83 -0.34 2.61 8.08
C TRP A 83 -1.52 1.70 7.70
N SER A 84 -1.72 0.60 8.42
CA SER A 84 -2.86 -0.32 8.29
C SER A 84 -2.85 -0.92 6.88
N TYR A 85 -3.92 -0.77 6.10
CA TYR A 85 -3.94 -1.16 4.68
C TYR A 85 -2.78 -0.52 3.89
N GLY A 86 -2.40 0.71 4.24
CA GLY A 86 -1.24 1.36 3.64
C GLY A 86 0.08 0.69 4.00
N GLY A 87 0.18 0.11 5.20
CA GLY A 87 1.31 -0.72 5.60
C GLY A 87 1.34 -2.02 4.79
N TYR A 88 0.19 -2.67 4.61
CA TYR A 88 0.05 -3.83 3.74
C TYR A 88 0.52 -3.54 2.31
N VAL A 89 0.01 -2.47 1.68
CA VAL A 89 0.42 -2.07 0.31
C VAL A 89 1.90 -1.71 0.26
N THR A 90 2.45 -1.06 1.30
CA THR A 90 3.88 -0.79 1.43
C THR A 90 4.70 -2.08 1.40
N SER A 91 4.36 -3.05 2.24
CA SER A 91 5.04 -4.34 2.29
C SER A 91 4.89 -5.13 0.99
N MET A 92 3.72 -5.08 0.35
CA MET A 92 3.48 -5.76 -0.93
C MET A 92 4.26 -5.12 -2.10
N ALA A 93 4.41 -3.79 -2.10
CA ALA A 93 5.18 -3.05 -3.09
C ALA A 93 6.69 -3.28 -2.97
N LEU A 94 7.23 -3.31 -1.75
CA LEU A 94 8.62 -3.72 -1.48
C LEU A 94 8.82 -5.18 -1.91
N GLY A 95 7.90 -6.06 -1.49
CA GLY A 95 7.91 -7.48 -1.83
C GLY A 95 7.71 -7.77 -3.32
N ALA A 96 7.30 -6.81 -4.14
CA ALA A 96 7.20 -6.99 -5.59
C ALA A 96 8.57 -7.08 -6.29
N GLY A 97 9.67 -6.71 -5.61
CA GLY A 97 11.03 -6.89 -6.14
C GLY A 97 11.33 -6.04 -7.38
N THR A 98 10.70 -4.88 -7.51
CA THR A 98 10.83 -4.03 -8.70
C THR A 98 12.16 -3.26 -8.79
N GLY A 99 12.91 -3.18 -7.69
CA GLY A 99 14.11 -2.36 -7.57
C GLY A 99 13.85 -0.84 -7.51
N LEU A 100 12.59 -0.41 -7.56
CA LEU A 100 12.20 1.01 -7.49
C LEU A 100 12.38 1.58 -6.09
N PHE A 101 11.88 0.88 -5.08
CA PHE A 101 11.91 1.32 -3.69
C PHE A 101 13.20 0.82 -3.03
N LYS A 102 13.93 1.72 -2.36
CA LYS A 102 15.12 1.36 -1.57
C LYS A 102 14.78 1.06 -0.12
N CYS A 103 13.76 1.74 0.41
CA CYS A 103 13.28 1.50 1.74
C CYS A 103 11.76 1.66 1.85
N GLY A 104 11.19 1.14 2.93
CA GLY A 104 9.83 1.48 3.29
C GLY A 104 9.46 1.20 4.74
N ILE A 105 8.38 1.86 5.17
CA ILE A 105 7.90 1.84 6.54
C ILE A 105 6.46 1.35 6.56
N ALA A 106 6.21 0.21 7.19
CA ALA A 106 4.87 -0.34 7.38
C ALA A 106 4.48 -0.24 8.85
N VAL A 107 3.42 0.52 9.13
CA VAL A 107 2.86 0.70 10.48
C VAL A 107 1.57 -0.10 10.60
N ALA A 108 1.47 -0.99 11.59
CA ALA A 108 0.35 -1.89 11.82
C ALA A 108 -0.19 -2.57 10.54
N PRO A 109 0.66 -3.19 9.69
CA PRO A 109 0.19 -3.77 8.43
C PRO A 109 -0.62 -5.03 8.66
N VAL A 110 -1.70 -5.20 7.89
CA VAL A 110 -2.29 -6.53 7.68
C VAL A 110 -1.24 -7.38 6.96
N ALA A 111 -0.83 -8.50 7.54
CA ALA A 111 0.16 -9.39 6.92
C ALA A 111 -0.49 -10.51 6.08
N LYS A 112 -1.68 -10.93 6.51
CA LYS A 112 -2.44 -12.06 5.97
C LYS A 112 -3.93 -11.84 6.27
N TRP A 113 -4.78 -11.99 5.26
CA TRP A 113 -6.20 -11.66 5.35
C TRP A 113 -6.98 -12.59 6.28
N GLU A 114 -6.53 -13.83 6.48
CA GLU A 114 -7.13 -14.74 7.46
C GLU A 114 -6.92 -14.32 8.92
N TYR A 115 -6.07 -13.32 9.20
CA TYR A 115 -5.88 -12.78 10.56
C TYR A 115 -6.74 -11.54 10.83
N TYR A 116 -7.36 -10.97 9.79
CA TYR A 116 -8.18 -9.79 9.91
C TYR A 116 -9.66 -10.16 10.11
N ASP A 117 -10.49 -9.20 10.52
CA ASP A 117 -11.90 -9.49 10.82
C ASP A 117 -12.66 -9.97 9.57
N SER A 118 -13.63 -10.87 9.78
CA SER A 118 -14.38 -11.49 8.69
C SER A 118 -15.29 -10.50 7.96
N PHE A 119 -15.85 -9.49 8.65
CA PHE A 119 -16.77 -8.54 8.02
C PHE A 119 -16.06 -7.69 6.97
N TYR A 120 -14.90 -7.11 7.30
CA TYR A 120 -14.09 -6.38 6.35
C TYR A 120 -13.55 -7.31 5.26
N THR A 121 -12.99 -8.45 5.67
CA THR A 121 -12.25 -9.31 4.73
C THR A 121 -13.19 -9.96 3.72
N GLU A 122 -14.29 -10.58 4.14
CA GLU A 122 -15.22 -11.27 3.24
C GLU A 122 -15.93 -10.28 2.30
N ARG A 123 -16.15 -9.02 2.73
CA ARG A 123 -16.71 -7.97 1.87
C ARG A 123 -15.89 -7.75 0.61
N TYR A 124 -14.57 -7.83 0.69
CA TYR A 124 -13.68 -7.55 -0.44
C TYR A 124 -13.01 -8.79 -1.03
N MET A 125 -12.83 -9.85 -0.25
CA MET A 125 -12.14 -11.08 -0.66
C MET A 125 -13.07 -12.29 -0.81
N SER A 126 -14.37 -12.18 -0.50
CA SER A 126 -15.28 -13.34 -0.36
C SER A 126 -14.80 -14.33 0.70
N ARG A 127 -15.48 -15.45 0.89
CA ARG A 127 -15.05 -16.44 1.88
C ARG A 127 -13.73 -17.09 1.47
N PRO A 128 -12.85 -17.48 2.41
CA PRO A 128 -11.63 -18.23 2.09
C PRO A 128 -11.88 -19.51 1.28
N SER A 129 -13.03 -20.17 1.48
CA SER A 129 -13.44 -21.35 0.71
C SER A 129 -13.78 -21.06 -0.76
N GLU A 130 -14.18 -19.82 -1.07
CA GLU A 130 -14.62 -19.38 -2.40
C GLU A 130 -13.50 -18.67 -3.17
N ASN A 131 -12.46 -18.18 -2.47
CA ASN A 131 -11.37 -17.38 -3.05
C ASN A 131 -9.97 -17.78 -2.53
N ALA A 132 -9.76 -19.07 -2.26
CA ALA A 132 -8.56 -19.59 -1.59
C ALA A 132 -7.24 -19.18 -2.24
N GLU A 133 -7.19 -19.11 -3.57
CA GLU A 133 -5.99 -18.74 -4.33
C GLU A 133 -5.58 -17.29 -4.05
N SER A 134 -6.54 -16.36 -4.08
CA SER A 134 -6.25 -14.96 -3.79
C SER A 134 -5.83 -14.76 -2.34
N TYR A 135 -6.47 -15.42 -1.37
CA TYR A 135 -6.02 -15.39 0.04
C TYR A 135 -4.55 -15.84 0.17
N LYS A 136 -4.17 -16.93 -0.52
CA LYS A 136 -2.79 -17.42 -0.52
C LYS A 136 -1.79 -16.43 -1.14
N ASN A 137 -2.17 -15.81 -2.27
CA ASN A 137 -1.30 -14.95 -3.08
C ASN A 137 -1.23 -13.49 -2.58
N SER A 138 -2.15 -13.09 -1.70
CA SER A 138 -2.26 -11.72 -1.15
C SER A 138 -1.59 -11.59 0.22
N THR A 139 -0.66 -12.48 0.56
CA THR A 139 0.10 -12.43 1.82
C THR A 139 1.48 -11.79 1.64
N VAL A 140 1.88 -10.95 2.59
CA VAL A 140 3.22 -10.34 2.58
C VAL A 140 4.32 -11.39 2.74
N THR A 141 4.07 -12.42 3.54
CA THR A 141 5.03 -13.49 3.86
C THR A 141 5.45 -14.29 2.62
N SER A 142 4.58 -14.42 1.62
CA SER A 142 4.92 -15.05 0.33
C SER A 142 6.05 -14.35 -0.42
N ARG A 143 6.32 -13.07 -0.10
CA ARG A 143 7.29 -12.20 -0.78
C ARG A 143 8.56 -11.93 0.01
N VAL A 144 8.76 -12.59 1.15
CA VAL A 144 9.86 -12.32 2.10
C VAL A 144 11.26 -12.34 1.47
N LYS A 145 11.48 -13.14 0.42
CA LYS A 145 12.77 -13.22 -0.27
C LYS A 145 13.23 -11.87 -0.85
N ASN A 146 12.28 -11.04 -1.28
CA ASN A 146 12.56 -9.75 -1.91
C ASN A 146 12.89 -8.65 -0.90
N PHE A 147 12.71 -8.89 0.40
CA PHE A 147 13.07 -7.93 1.45
C PHE A 147 14.57 -7.87 1.72
N LYS A 148 15.36 -8.82 1.20
CA LYS A 148 16.83 -8.82 1.38
C LYS A 148 17.54 -7.67 0.66
N SER A 149 16.88 -7.04 -0.30
CA SER A 149 17.46 -5.98 -1.13
C SER A 149 16.95 -4.58 -0.80
N VAL A 150 16.19 -4.43 0.29
CA VAL A 150 15.57 -3.15 0.71
C VAL A 150 15.63 -2.99 2.22
N ASP A 151 15.67 -1.74 2.69
CA ASP A 151 15.53 -1.45 4.12
C ASP A 151 14.05 -1.43 4.50
N TYR A 152 13.67 -2.24 5.49
CA TYR A 152 12.27 -2.38 5.91
C TYR A 152 12.11 -2.11 7.40
N LEU A 153 11.36 -1.05 7.72
CA LEU A 153 10.96 -0.73 9.08
C LEU A 153 9.52 -1.19 9.30
N LEU A 154 9.36 -2.22 10.13
CA LEU A 154 8.06 -2.69 10.62
C LEU A 154 7.78 -2.10 11.99
N VAL A 155 6.64 -1.42 12.13
CA VAL A 155 6.17 -0.84 13.38
C VAL A 155 4.80 -1.43 13.70
N HIS A 156 4.58 -1.87 14.94
CA HIS A 156 3.28 -2.41 15.38
C HIS A 156 3.08 -2.11 16.87
N GLY A 157 1.85 -1.73 17.25
CA GLY A 157 1.47 -1.62 18.66
C GLY A 157 1.26 -3.00 19.28
N THR A 158 1.82 -3.27 20.46
CA THR A 158 1.74 -4.61 21.08
C THR A 158 0.35 -4.96 21.61
N ALA A 159 -0.55 -4.00 21.71
CA ALA A 159 -1.94 -4.16 22.15
C ALA A 159 -2.93 -3.68 21.08
N ASP A 160 -2.58 -3.83 19.80
CA ASP A 160 -3.49 -3.56 18.70
C ASP A 160 -4.63 -4.59 18.72
N GLY A 161 -5.87 -4.10 18.76
CA GLY A 161 -7.09 -4.92 18.73
C GLY A 161 -7.81 -4.88 17.39
N GLU A 162 -7.29 -4.12 16.42
CA GLU A 162 -7.90 -3.88 15.12
C GLU A 162 -7.14 -4.51 13.95
N CYS A 163 -5.88 -4.93 14.12
CA CYS A 163 -5.00 -5.46 13.05
C CYS A 163 -4.31 -6.79 13.39
#